data_AF-F3GL71-F1
#
_entry.id   AF-F3GL71-F1
#
_cell.length_a   1.000
_cell.length_b   1.000
_cell.length_c   1.000
_cell.angle_alpha   90.00
_cell.angle_beta   90.00
_cell.angle_gamma   90.00
#
_symmetry.space_group_name_H-M   'P 1'
#
loop_
_entity.id
_entity.type
_entity.pdbx_description
1 polymer ?
#
loop_
_entity_poly.entity_id
_entity_poly.type
_entity_poly.pdbx_seq_one_letter_code
_entity_poly.pdbx_strand_id
1 'polypeptide(L)'
;SGRNGGQLIRGVGHGVEQFANVIGSEGVRQLKLLGIEAVEIVRQRIERHAIDCDLKWGYCDLANKPRDLHSLAEDADELRSLGYRHALQLLQPEEMHSVVGSSRYVGGLIDMGSGHLHPLNLALGEAAVAQSLGVRLFEHSAVTKIDYGPQVRVHTAAGSVQA
;
A
#
# COMPACT_ATOMS: atom_id res chain seq x y z
N SER A 1 -5.17 -2.62 11.46
CA SER A 1 -5.05 -4.07 11.16
C SER A 1 -4.27 -4.73 12.27
N GLY A 2 -4.77 -5.80 12.89
CA GLY A 2 -4.04 -6.57 13.92
C GLY A 2 -3.13 -7.67 13.37
N ARG A 3 -2.83 -7.65 12.06
CA ARG A 3 -2.00 -8.66 11.41
C ARG A 3 -0.52 -8.45 11.75
N ASN A 4 0.21 -9.55 11.82
CA ASN A 4 1.66 -9.59 12.09
C ASN A 4 2.53 -9.58 10.83
N GLY A 5 1.93 -9.70 9.64
CA GLY A 5 2.61 -9.57 8.35
C GLY A 5 1.75 -8.80 7.36
N GLY A 6 2.35 -7.88 6.62
CA GLY A 6 1.68 -7.12 5.59
C GLY A 6 2.62 -6.73 4.47
N GLN A 7 2.05 -6.65 3.28
CA GLN A 7 2.73 -6.15 2.09
C GLN A 7 2.37 -4.68 1.90
N LEU A 8 3.38 -3.87 1.63
CA LEU A 8 3.26 -2.47 1.22
C LEU A 8 3.56 -2.42 -0.28
N ILE A 9 2.54 -2.65 -1.10
CA ILE A 9 2.66 -2.75 -2.55
C ILE A 9 1.87 -1.61 -3.19
N ARG A 10 2.42 -1.03 -4.25
CA ARG A 10 1.75 -0.02 -5.06
C ARG A 10 0.47 -0.55 -5.72
N GLY A 11 -0.51 0.32 -5.89
CA GLY A 11 -1.76 0.02 -6.63
C GLY A 11 -2.95 -0.29 -5.72
N VAL A 12 -4.03 -0.77 -6.33
CA VAL A 12 -5.35 -0.96 -5.67
C VAL A 12 -5.82 -2.43 -5.65
N GLY A 13 -4.89 -3.37 -5.86
CA GLY A 13 -5.15 -4.82 -5.80
C GLY A 13 -5.83 -5.43 -7.03
N HIS A 14 -6.08 -4.64 -8.07
CA HIS A 14 -6.62 -5.07 -9.37
C HIS A 14 -6.23 -4.09 -10.46
N GLY A 15 -6.24 -4.54 -11.72
CA GLY A 15 -6.02 -3.68 -12.89
C GLY A 15 -7.11 -2.61 -12.96
N VAL A 16 -6.72 -1.34 -13.01
CA VAL A 16 -7.63 -0.20 -12.99
C VAL A 16 -8.17 0.15 -14.38
N GLU A 17 -7.63 -0.45 -15.43
CA GLU A 17 -8.01 -0.26 -16.83
C GLU A 17 -9.47 -0.63 -17.07
N GLN A 18 -10.00 -1.58 -16.30
CA GLN A 18 -11.40 -2.00 -16.36
C GLN A 18 -12.38 -0.84 -16.07
N PHE A 19 -11.93 0.22 -15.39
CA PHE A 19 -12.74 1.39 -15.08
C PHE A 19 -12.65 2.49 -16.14
N ALA A 20 -11.89 2.30 -17.23
CA ALA A 20 -11.70 3.33 -18.26
C ALA A 20 -13.03 3.89 -18.82
N ASN A 21 -14.07 3.05 -18.93
CA ASN A 21 -15.39 3.48 -19.39
C ASN A 21 -16.14 4.41 -18.41
N VAL A 22 -15.72 4.45 -17.15
CA VAL A 22 -16.35 5.26 -16.09
C VAL A 22 -15.53 6.52 -15.80
N ILE A 23 -14.20 6.37 -15.70
CA ILE A 23 -13.30 7.46 -15.25
C ILE A 23 -12.39 8.00 -16.36
N GLY A 24 -12.48 7.44 -17.57
CA GLY A 24 -11.61 7.80 -18.70
C GLY A 24 -10.17 7.33 -18.52
N SER A 25 -9.37 7.45 -19.59
CA SER A 25 -7.94 7.11 -19.58
C SER A 25 -7.14 7.96 -18.59
N GLU A 26 -7.47 9.25 -18.47
CA GLU A 26 -6.80 10.13 -17.50
C GLU A 26 -7.14 9.73 -16.06
N GLY A 27 -8.40 9.39 -15.76
CA GLY A 27 -8.77 8.92 -14.42
C GLY A 27 -8.06 7.62 -14.05
N VAL A 28 -7.94 6.68 -15.00
CA VAL A 28 -7.14 5.46 -14.82
C VAL A 28 -5.69 5.80 -14.52
N ARG A 29 -5.07 6.69 -15.30
CA ARG A 29 -3.70 7.15 -15.09
C ARG A 29 -3.52 7.77 -13.69
N GLN A 30 -4.46 8.60 -13.25
CA GLN A 30 -4.43 9.20 -11.90
C GLN A 30 -4.53 8.15 -10.79
N LEU A 31 -5.39 7.13 -10.93
CA LEU A 31 -5.46 6.04 -9.95
C LEU A 31 -4.13 5.26 -9.83
N LYS A 32 -3.42 5.04 -10.95
CA LYS A 32 -2.09 4.40 -10.91
C LYS A 32 -1.08 5.26 -10.15
N LEU A 33 -1.06 6.57 -10.42
CA LEU A 33 -0.20 7.52 -9.73
C LEU A 33 -0.49 7.57 -8.22
N LEU A 34 -1.78 7.59 -7.84
CA LEU A 34 -2.19 7.52 -6.43
C LEU A 34 -1.73 6.22 -5.75
N GLY A 35 -1.76 5.10 -6.45
CA GLY A 35 -1.24 3.83 -5.96
C GLY A 35 0.27 3.85 -5.68
N ILE A 36 1.05 4.57 -6.50
CA ILE A 36 2.47 4.82 -6.27
C ILE A 36 2.67 5.77 -5.09
N GLU A 37 1.95 6.89 -5.08
CA GLU A 37 2.03 7.92 -4.04
C GLU A 37 1.68 7.38 -2.64
N ALA A 38 0.70 6.48 -2.54
CA ALA A 38 0.30 5.88 -1.27
C ALA A 38 1.48 5.19 -0.56
N VAL A 39 2.34 4.48 -1.31
CA VAL A 39 3.54 3.84 -0.75
C VAL A 39 4.58 4.89 -0.32
N GLU A 40 4.75 5.97 -1.10
CA GLU A 40 5.63 7.08 -0.73
C GLU A 40 5.20 7.77 0.56
N ILE A 41 3.90 7.99 0.75
CA ILE A 41 3.37 8.61 1.97
C ILE A 41 3.72 7.75 3.19
N VAL A 42 3.55 6.43 3.09
CA VAL A 42 3.91 5.50 4.18
C VAL A 42 5.42 5.51 4.42
N ARG A 43 6.25 5.45 3.36
CA ARG A 43 7.71 5.56 3.46
C ARG A 43 8.12 6.83 4.22
N GLN A 44 7.67 7.99 3.75
CA GLN A 44 8.02 9.28 4.32
C GLN A 44 7.57 9.40 5.78
N ARG A 45 6.39 8.86 6.13
CA ARG A 45 5.89 8.87 7.50
C ARG A 45 6.76 8.02 8.42
N ILE A 46 7.11 6.80 7.99
CA ILE A 46 7.99 5.91 8.75
C ILE A 46 9.35 6.56 8.97
N GLU A 47 9.96 7.08 7.90
CA GLU A 47 11.28 7.74 7.96
C GLU A 47 11.25 8.99 8.84
N ARG A 48 10.27 9.87 8.65
CA ARG A 48 10.15 11.14 9.40
C ARG A 48 9.98 10.94 10.90
N HIS A 49 9.23 9.91 11.29
CA HIS A 49 8.87 9.67 12.68
C HIS A 49 9.64 8.52 13.33
N ALA A 50 10.58 7.91 12.60
CA ALA A 50 11.33 6.73 13.03
C ALA A 50 10.42 5.62 13.59
N ILE A 51 9.33 5.32 12.86
CA ILE A 51 8.37 4.30 13.30
C ILE A 51 9.00 2.92 13.14
N ASP A 52 9.19 2.21 14.25
CA ASP A 52 9.73 0.86 14.27
C ASP A 52 8.64 -0.16 13.87
N CYS A 53 8.54 -0.46 12.58
CA CYS A 53 7.54 -1.38 12.04
C CYS A 53 8.13 -2.48 11.14
N ASP A 54 9.40 -2.83 11.33
CA ASP A 54 10.09 -3.87 10.56
C ASP A 54 9.99 -3.68 9.03
N LEU A 55 10.06 -2.44 8.57
CA LEU A 55 9.99 -2.14 7.14
C LEU A 55 11.17 -2.74 6.39
N LYS A 56 10.88 -3.48 5.33
CA LYS A 56 11.84 -4.05 4.39
C LYS A 56 11.39 -3.77 2.96
N TRP A 57 12.28 -3.20 2.16
CA TRP A 57 12.05 -2.95 0.75
C TRP A 57 12.38 -4.18 -0.09
N GLY A 58 11.65 -4.33 -1.20
CA GLY A 58 11.71 -5.50 -2.06
C GLY A 58 10.40 -6.27 -2.01
N TYR A 59 9.83 -6.43 -3.19
CA TYR A 59 8.67 -7.25 -3.50
C TYR A 59 8.92 -7.92 -4.85
N CYS A 60 8.35 -9.11 -5.08
CA CYS A 60 8.46 -9.77 -6.37
C CYS A 60 7.13 -10.41 -6.76
N ASP A 61 6.57 -9.96 -7.89
CA ASP A 61 5.47 -10.67 -8.55
C ASP A 61 6.02 -11.90 -9.25
N LEU A 62 5.35 -13.05 -9.08
CA LEU A 62 5.81 -14.33 -9.61
C LEU A 62 4.93 -14.79 -10.77
N ALA A 63 5.54 -15.03 -11.93
CA ALA A 63 4.86 -15.53 -13.11
C ALA A 63 4.73 -17.07 -13.06
N ASN A 64 3.52 -17.59 -13.18
CA ASN A 64 3.28 -19.04 -13.26
C ASN A 64 3.30 -19.55 -14.71
N LYS A 65 2.94 -18.69 -15.66
CA LYS A 65 2.85 -19.01 -17.09
C LYS A 65 3.62 -17.99 -17.92
N PRO A 66 4.10 -18.35 -19.13
CA PRO A 66 4.84 -17.42 -20.00
C PRO A 66 4.08 -16.12 -20.30
N ARG A 67 2.75 -16.20 -20.42
CA ARG A 67 1.89 -15.01 -20.58
C ARG A 67 1.94 -14.07 -19.36
N ASP A 68 2.05 -14.64 -18.15
CA ASP A 68 2.10 -13.86 -16.92
C ASP A 68 3.45 -13.09 -16.89
N LEU A 69 4.55 -13.72 -17.32
CA LEU A 69 5.85 -13.04 -17.46
C LEU A 69 5.80 -11.91 -18.50
N HIS A 70 5.10 -12.11 -19.61
CA HIS A 70 4.90 -11.07 -20.61
C HIS A 70 4.13 -9.87 -20.02
N SER A 71 3.04 -10.13 -19.30
CA SER A 71 2.28 -9.07 -18.60
C SER A 71 3.14 -8.35 -17.56
N LEU A 72 4.02 -9.05 -16.83
CA LEU A 72 4.95 -8.40 -15.91
C LEU A 72 5.96 -7.49 -16.64
N ALA A 73 6.37 -7.82 -17.86
CA ALA A 73 7.22 -6.94 -18.67
C ALA A 73 6.46 -5.69 -19.11
N GLU A 74 5.21 -5.84 -19.54
CA GLU A 74 4.31 -4.72 -19.89
C GLU A 74 4.07 -3.80 -18.69
N ASP A 75 3.81 -4.36 -17.51
CA ASP A 75 3.65 -3.62 -16.25
C ASP A 75 4.91 -2.81 -15.92
N ALA A 76 6.09 -3.41 -16.11
CA ALA A 76 7.37 -2.72 -15.87
C ALA A 76 7.57 -1.52 -16.80
N ASP A 77 7.23 -1.65 -18.08
CA ASP A 77 7.29 -0.55 -19.04
C ASP A 77 6.27 0.54 -18.76
N GLU A 78 5.06 0.15 -18.35
CA GLU A 78 4.04 1.11 -17.95
C GLU A 78 4.48 1.94 -16.74
N LEU A 79 5.03 1.30 -15.71
CA LEU A 79 5.54 2.01 -14.53
C LEU A 79 6.62 3.02 -14.89
N ARG A 80 7.55 2.64 -15.78
CA ARG A 80 8.56 3.56 -16.31
C ARG A 80 7.90 4.75 -17.00
N SER A 81 6.86 4.51 -17.81
CA SER A 81 6.11 5.58 -18.49
C SER A 81 5.39 6.54 -17.52
N LEU A 82 5.02 6.05 -16.32
CA LEU A 82 4.43 6.85 -15.25
C LEU A 82 5.47 7.61 -14.41
N GLY A 83 6.77 7.50 -14.75
CA GLY A 83 7.86 8.14 -14.02
C GLY A 83 8.22 7.41 -12.71
N TYR A 84 7.92 6.11 -12.61
CA TYR A 84 8.29 5.32 -11.44
C TYR A 84 9.81 5.27 -11.28
N ARG A 85 10.28 5.73 -10.11
CA ARG A 85 11.71 5.98 -9.85
C ARG A 85 12.47 4.83 -9.21
N HIS A 86 11.76 3.81 -8.72
CA HIS A 86 12.39 2.70 -8.01
C HIS A 86 12.85 1.62 -8.97
N ALA A 87 13.88 0.88 -8.56
CA ALA A 87 14.43 -0.18 -9.38
C ALA A 87 13.40 -1.27 -9.64
N LEU A 88 13.25 -1.61 -10.92
CA LEU A 88 12.44 -2.72 -11.41
C LEU A 88 13.38 -3.69 -12.14
N GLN A 89 13.29 -4.98 -11.82
CA GLN A 89 14.07 -6.02 -12.47
C GLN A 89 13.18 -7.19 -12.87
N LEU A 90 13.06 -7.44 -14.17
CA LEU A 90 12.42 -8.63 -14.70
C LEU A 90 13.39 -9.80 -14.59
N LEU A 91 12.93 -10.91 -14.04
CA LEU A 91 13.69 -12.15 -13.87
C LEU A 91 13.20 -13.21 -14.85
N GLN A 92 14.14 -13.88 -15.48
CA GLN A 92 13.93 -15.10 -16.26
C GLN A 92 13.83 -16.33 -15.34
N PRO A 93 13.32 -17.49 -15.82
CA PRO A 93 13.16 -18.70 -15.01
C PRO A 93 14.42 -19.12 -14.25
N GLU A 94 15.59 -18.96 -14.85
CA GLU A 94 16.89 -19.39 -14.31
C GLU A 94 17.33 -18.52 -13.12
N GLU A 95 16.84 -17.28 -13.05
CA GLU A 95 17.17 -16.30 -12.02
C GLU A 95 16.27 -16.41 -10.79
N MET A 96 15.17 -17.19 -10.87
CA MET A 96 14.14 -17.25 -9.82
C MET A 96 14.65 -17.72 -8.46
N HIS A 97 15.73 -18.51 -8.43
CA HIS A 97 16.36 -18.98 -7.20
C HIS A 97 16.88 -17.84 -6.30
N SER A 98 17.12 -16.65 -6.88
CA SER A 98 17.51 -15.45 -6.13
C SER A 98 16.37 -14.88 -5.27
N VAL A 99 15.11 -15.20 -5.59
CA VAL A 99 13.90 -14.72 -4.90
C VAL A 99 13.22 -15.84 -4.12
N VAL A 100 13.09 -17.02 -4.71
CA VAL A 100 12.40 -18.16 -4.12
C VAL A 100 13.05 -19.47 -4.54
N GLY A 101 13.23 -20.40 -3.61
CA GLY A 101 13.82 -21.73 -3.87
C GLY A 101 12.91 -22.70 -4.63
N SER A 102 12.11 -22.22 -5.58
CA SER A 102 11.11 -23.01 -6.32
C SER A 102 11.33 -22.88 -7.82
N SER A 103 11.28 -24.00 -8.54
CA SER A 103 11.36 -24.07 -10.00
C SER A 103 9.98 -24.00 -10.70
N ARG A 104 8.91 -23.68 -9.97
CA ARG A 104 7.54 -23.64 -10.53
C ARG A 104 7.25 -22.37 -11.32
N TYR A 105 8.02 -21.32 -11.07
CA TYR A 105 7.81 -20.01 -11.67
C TYR A 105 8.64 -19.88 -12.94
N VAL A 106 8.04 -19.26 -13.96
CA VAL A 106 8.67 -19.04 -15.27
C VAL A 106 9.28 -17.65 -15.37
N GLY A 107 9.47 -16.97 -14.24
CA GLY A 107 10.03 -15.62 -14.13
C GLY A 107 9.30 -14.79 -13.08
N GLY A 108 9.68 -13.51 -12.96
CA GLY A 108 9.09 -12.59 -12.00
C GLY A 108 9.52 -11.14 -12.23
N LEU A 109 8.93 -10.22 -11.46
CA LEU A 109 9.27 -8.80 -11.48
C LEU A 109 9.59 -8.33 -10.08
N ILE A 110 10.87 -8.06 -9.80
CA ILE A 110 11.29 -7.41 -8.57
C ILE A 110 10.92 -5.92 -8.65
N ASP A 111 10.29 -5.43 -7.59
CA ASP A 111 9.97 -4.02 -7.35
C ASP A 111 10.58 -3.57 -6.02
N MET A 112 11.56 -2.67 -6.09
CA MET A 112 12.25 -2.10 -4.93
C MET A 112 11.55 -0.89 -4.30
N GLY A 113 10.49 -0.36 -4.94
CA GLY A 113 9.69 0.68 -4.34
C GLY A 113 8.52 0.14 -3.51
N SER A 114 8.21 -1.15 -3.67
CA SER A 114 7.29 -1.91 -2.82
C SER A 114 8.06 -2.70 -1.74
N GLY A 115 7.36 -3.20 -0.73
CA GLY A 115 8.00 -3.88 0.39
C GLY A 115 7.02 -4.61 1.30
N HIS A 116 7.49 -4.89 2.51
CA HIS A 116 6.71 -5.49 3.58
C HIS A 116 7.06 -4.87 4.94
N LEU A 117 6.10 -4.94 5.86
CA LEU A 117 6.22 -4.38 7.20
C LEU A 117 5.30 -5.13 8.17
N HIS A 118 5.41 -4.82 9.46
CA HIS A 118 4.49 -5.30 10.50
C HIS A 118 3.32 -4.30 10.70
N PRO A 119 2.11 -4.58 10.17
CA PRO A 119 1.04 -3.58 10.11
C PRO A 119 0.55 -3.09 11.47
N LEU A 120 0.55 -3.97 12.48
CA LEU A 120 0.19 -3.55 13.83
C LEU A 120 1.22 -2.57 14.43
N ASN A 121 2.51 -2.77 14.18
CA ASN A 121 3.56 -1.88 14.70
C ASN A 121 3.50 -0.53 13.99
N LEU A 122 3.21 -0.52 12.68
CA LEU A 122 2.94 0.72 11.95
C LEU A 122 1.77 1.49 12.59
N ALA A 123 0.62 0.83 12.82
CA ALA A 123 -0.55 1.47 13.41
C ALA A 123 -0.28 2.00 14.83
N LEU A 124 0.45 1.24 15.65
CA LEU A 124 0.84 1.67 17.00
C LEU A 124 1.82 2.86 16.96
N GLY A 125 2.79 2.83 16.05
CA GLY A 125 3.72 3.95 15.85
C GLY A 125 3.01 5.22 15.38
N GLU A 126 2.09 5.11 14.42
CA GLU A 126 1.26 6.23 13.98
C GLU A 126 0.38 6.79 15.12
N ALA A 127 -0.20 5.92 15.95
CA ALA A 127 -0.96 6.32 17.12
C ALA A 127 -0.09 7.09 18.13
N ALA A 128 1.12 6.59 18.43
CA ALA A 128 2.07 7.26 19.32
C ALA A 128 2.50 8.64 18.78
N VAL A 129 2.75 8.74 17.47
CA VAL A 129 3.05 10.02 16.80
C VAL A 129 1.87 10.98 16.94
N ALA A 130 0.65 10.54 16.64
CA ALA A 130 -0.54 11.37 16.79
C ALA A 130 -0.71 11.88 18.23
N GLN A 131 -0.52 11.02 19.23
CA GLN A 131 -0.57 11.41 20.64
C GLN A 131 0.51 12.45 21.00
N SER A 132 1.74 12.31 20.47
CA SER A 132 2.80 13.32 20.68
C SER A 132 2.46 14.69 20.08
N LEU A 133 1.57 14.74 19.08
CA LEU A 133 1.06 15.96 18.46
C LEU A 133 -0.21 16.49 19.16
N GLY A 134 -0.61 15.90 20.28
CA GLY A 134 -1.75 16.34 21.09
C GLY A 134 -3.08 15.67 20.75
N VAL A 135 -3.10 14.68 19.86
CA VAL A 135 -4.31 13.89 19.59
C VAL A 135 -4.65 13.05 20.82
N ARG A 136 -5.94 13.07 21.20
CA ARG A 136 -6.46 12.18 22.25
C ARG A 136 -7.12 10.98 21.59
N LEU A 137 -6.60 9.80 21.87
CA LEU A 137 -7.17 8.53 21.41
C LEU A 137 -8.08 7.98 22.51
N PHE A 138 -9.35 7.75 22.16
CA PHE A 138 -10.33 7.12 23.04
C PHE A 138 -10.62 5.72 22.51
N GLU A 139 -10.07 4.71 23.17
CA GLU A 139 -10.33 3.31 22.84
C GLU A 139 -11.65 2.85 23.50
N HIS A 140 -12.22 1.75 23.00
CA HIS A 140 -13.50 1.20 23.50
C HIS A 140 -14.69 2.18 23.46
N SER A 141 -14.61 3.26 22.68
CA SER A 141 -15.65 4.27 22.55
C SER A 141 -16.36 4.19 21.20
N ALA A 142 -17.03 3.07 20.93
CA ALA A 142 -17.76 2.86 19.68
C ALA A 142 -18.79 3.98 19.44
N VAL A 143 -18.83 4.49 18.21
CA VAL A 143 -19.85 5.46 17.79
C VAL A 143 -21.20 4.76 17.68
N THR A 144 -22.20 5.26 18.41
CA THR A 144 -23.56 4.69 18.46
C THR A 144 -24.58 5.53 17.70
N LYS A 145 -24.32 6.83 17.52
CA LYS A 145 -25.18 7.76 16.80
C LYS A 145 -24.36 8.96 16.29
N ILE A 146 -24.74 9.49 15.14
CA ILE A 146 -24.22 10.76 14.59
C ILE A 146 -25.40 11.70 14.37
N ASP A 147 -25.38 12.86 15.03
CA ASP A 147 -26.29 13.96 14.74
C ASP A 147 -25.61 14.94 13.78
N TYR A 148 -26.17 15.04 12.57
CA TYR A 148 -25.70 15.96 11.54
C TYR A 148 -26.29 17.36 11.74
N GLY A 149 -25.51 18.39 11.40
CA GLY A 149 -25.88 19.80 11.51
C GLY A 149 -24.68 20.70 11.23
N PRO A 150 -24.79 22.02 11.48
CA PRO A 150 -23.67 22.95 11.33
C PRO A 150 -22.44 22.60 12.18
N GLN A 151 -22.66 21.90 13.29
CA GLN A 151 -21.63 21.26 14.09
C GLN A 151 -22.04 19.80 14.30
N VAL A 152 -21.17 18.86 13.96
CA VAL A 152 -21.48 17.42 14.04
C VAL A 152 -21.33 16.98 15.49
N ARG A 153 -22.33 16.24 16.00
CA ARG A 153 -22.23 15.60 17.31
C ARG A 153 -22.18 14.09 17.15
N VAL A 154 -21.11 13.49 17.65
CA VAL A 154 -20.88 12.05 17.63
C VAL A 154 -21.11 11.50 19.03
N HIS A 155 -21.95 10.48 19.16
CA HIS A 155 -22.31 9.85 20.43
C HIS A 155 -21.63 8.51 20.58
N THR A 156 -21.29 8.19 21.82
CA THR A 156 -20.81 6.89 22.28
C THR A 156 -21.70 6.42 23.43
N ALA A 157 -21.50 5.20 23.94
CA ALA A 157 -22.27 4.70 25.08
C ALA A 157 -22.15 5.56 26.35
N ALA A 158 -21.02 6.25 26.54
CA ALA A 158 -20.69 6.96 27.78
C ALA A 158 -20.53 8.48 27.62
N GLY A 159 -20.77 9.05 26.42
CA GLY A 159 -20.58 10.47 26.19
C GLY A 159 -20.72 10.89 24.73
N SER A 160 -20.40 12.15 24.43
CA SER A 160 -20.43 12.68 23.06
C SER A 160 -19.28 13.68 22.81
N VAL A 161 -18.91 13.82 21.54
CA VAL A 161 -17.92 14.80 21.05
C VAL A 161 -18.60 15.70 20.03
N GLN A 162 -18.25 16.97 20.02
CA GLN A 162 -18.67 17.95 19.02
C GLN A 162 -17.46 18.31 18.15
N ALA A 163 -17.64 18.30 16.84
CA ALA A 163 -16.62 18.61 15.84
C ALA A 163 -17.19 19.54 14.76
#